data_AF-A0A3B8WB85-F1
#
_entry.id   AF-A0A3B8WB85-F1
#
_cell.length_a   1.000
_cell.length_b   1.000
_cell.length_c   1.000
_cell.angle_alpha   90.00
_cell.angle_beta   90.00
_cell.angle_gamma   90.00
#
_symmetry.space_group_name_H-M   'P 1'
#
loop_
_entity.id
_entity.type
_entity.pdbx_description
1 polymer ?
#
loop_
_entity_poly.entity_id
_entity_poly.type
_entity_poly.pdbx_seq_one_letter_code
_entity_poly.pdbx_strand_id
1 'polypeptide(L)'
;MKTIRLWDLPTRLFHWLLVIAVVGAVVTVKLGAGWMAWHERFGLAVVGLLAFRVVWGLVGSTYARFSQFISGPGAMIRYLRGQWQGAGHNPLGAWSVLLLLGLFGFQAVTGLFSNDEIAFNGPLYRL
;
A
#
# COMPACT_ATOMS: atom_id res chain seq x y z
N MET A 1 -2.78 25.14 -23.19
CA MET A 1 -2.54 23.73 -22.78
C MET A 1 -3.49 23.40 -21.63
N LYS A 2 -4.36 22.37 -21.75
CA LYS A 2 -5.23 21.94 -20.64
C LYS A 2 -4.43 21.02 -19.72
N THR A 3 -4.26 21.39 -18.46
CA THR A 3 -3.63 20.55 -17.43
C THR A 3 -4.68 19.60 -16.85
N ILE A 4 -4.47 18.30 -17.00
CA ILE A 4 -5.33 17.27 -16.39
C ILE A 4 -4.64 16.82 -15.09
N ARG A 5 -5.30 16.99 -13.95
CA ARG A 5 -4.81 16.45 -12.67
C ARG A 5 -5.12 14.96 -12.60
N LEU A 6 -4.11 14.14 -12.88
CA LEU A 6 -4.19 12.68 -12.81
C LEU A 6 -4.04 12.17 -11.37
N TRP A 7 -3.19 12.80 -10.55
CA TRP A 7 -3.01 12.42 -9.15
C TRP A 7 -3.53 13.50 -8.22
N ASP A 8 -4.45 13.11 -7.36
CA ASP A 8 -4.98 13.94 -6.30
C ASP A 8 -4.00 14.02 -5.12
N LEU A 9 -4.14 15.08 -4.32
CA LEU A 9 -3.31 15.32 -3.16
C LEU A 9 -3.38 14.16 -2.13
N PRO A 10 -4.56 13.57 -1.82
CA PRO A 10 -4.65 12.48 -0.86
C PRO A 10 -3.87 11.23 -1.26
N THR A 11 -3.91 10.83 -2.54
CA THR A 11 -3.13 9.65 -3.00
C THR A 11 -1.63 9.90 -2.90
N ARG A 12 -1.17 11.13 -3.18
CA ARG A 12 0.26 11.49 -3.02
C ARG A 12 0.69 11.46 -1.56
N LEU A 13 -0.12 12.02 -0.66
CA LEU A 13 0.17 12.00 0.78
C LEU A 13 0.20 10.57 1.31
N PHE A 14 -0.79 9.74 0.96
CA PHE A 14 -0.79 8.32 1.30
C PHE A 14 0.51 7.63 0.85
N HIS A 15 0.92 7.83 -0.40
CA HIS A 15 2.12 7.17 -0.93
C HIS A 15 3.37 7.52 -0.11
N TRP A 16 3.60 8.80 0.16
CA TRP A 16 4.77 9.23 0.92
C TRP A 16 4.71 8.83 2.39
N LEU A 17 3.53 8.88 3.02
CA LEU A 17 3.35 8.39 4.38
C LEU A 17 3.58 6.88 4.48
N LEU A 18 3.14 6.11 3.48
CA LEU A 18 3.39 4.67 3.42
C LEU A 18 4.89 4.38 3.30
N VAL A 19 5.61 5.13 2.45
CA VAL A 19 7.07 5.01 2.30
C VAL A 19 7.76 5.26 3.64
N ILE A 20 7.42 6.36 4.33
CA ILE A 20 8.01 6.71 5.64
C ILE A 20 7.70 5.63 6.67
N ALA A 21 6.45 5.15 6.74
CA ALA A 21 6.05 4.14 7.71
C ALA A 21 6.75 2.80 7.48
N VAL A 22 6.84 2.33 6.23
CA VAL A 22 7.52 1.07 5.88
C VAL A 22 9.03 1.18 6.14
N VAL A 23 9.67 2.28 5.75
CA VAL A 23 11.10 2.50 6.02
C VAL A 23 11.34 2.57 7.53
N GLY A 24 10.50 3.29 8.29
CA GLY A 24 10.55 3.34 9.74
C GLY A 24 10.44 1.96 10.39
N ALA A 25 9.49 1.13 9.94
CA ALA A 25 9.34 -0.24 10.41
C ALA A 25 10.60 -1.10 10.11
N VAL A 26 11.17 -1.01 8.92
CA VAL A 26 12.39 -1.76 8.54
C VAL A 26 13.62 -1.29 9.32
N VAL A 27 13.77 0.01 9.55
CA VAL A 27 14.90 0.54 10.33
C VAL A 27 14.79 0.11 11.79
N THR A 28 13.61 0.28 12.39
CA THR A 28 13.40 -0.02 13.82
C THR A 28 13.59 -1.49 14.15
N VAL A 29 13.13 -2.42 13.29
CA VAL A 29 13.38 -3.85 13.53
C VAL A 29 14.89 -4.18 13.44
N LYS A 30 15.64 -3.51 12.57
CA LYS A 30 17.09 -3.71 12.43
C LYS A 30 17.90 -3.13 13.59
N LEU A 31 17.37 -2.13 14.30
CA LEU A 31 18.01 -1.53 15.48
C LEU A 31 17.84 -2.39 16.74
N GLY A 32 17.01 -3.44 16.70
CA GLY A 32 16.86 -4.43 17.76
C GLY A 32 15.80 -4.08 18.82
N ALA A 33 15.78 -4.87 19.90
CA ALA A 33 14.68 -4.93 20.87
C ALA A 33 14.23 -3.57 21.44
N GLY A 34 15.17 -2.64 21.69
CA GLY A 34 14.85 -1.30 22.21
C GLY A 34 13.97 -0.44 21.29
N TRP A 35 13.83 -0.81 20.02
CA TRP A 35 13.05 -0.09 19.02
C TRP A 35 11.77 -0.80 18.60
N MET A 36 11.44 -1.96 19.19
CA MET A 36 10.25 -2.73 18.80
C MET A 36 8.93 -1.98 19.05
N ALA A 37 8.86 -1.13 20.09
CA ALA A 37 7.71 -0.25 20.30
C ALA A 37 7.50 0.74 19.14
N TRP A 38 8.57 1.20 18.50
CA TRP A 38 8.47 2.05 17.31
C TRP A 38 8.12 1.24 16.06
N HIS A 39 8.68 0.03 15.92
CA HIS A 39 8.28 -0.89 14.85
C HIS A 39 6.77 -1.15 14.87
N GLU A 40 6.21 -1.44 16.04
CA GLU A 40 4.78 -1.64 16.24
C GLU A 40 3.96 -0.41 15.81
N ARG A 41 4.35 0.78 16.25
CA ARG A 41 3.68 2.05 15.87
C ARG A 41 3.70 2.27 14.35
N PHE A 42 4.81 1.97 13.70
CA PHE A 42 4.89 2.04 12.24
C PHE A 42 4.01 0.98 11.57
N GLY A 43 3.95 -0.24 12.11
CA GLY A 43 3.03 -1.28 11.66
C GLY A 43 1.56 -0.86 11.75
N LEU A 44 1.15 -0.29 12.88
CA LEU A 44 -0.21 0.27 13.06
C LEU A 44 -0.50 1.44 12.12
N ALA A 45 0.50 2.30 11.87
CA ALA A 45 0.37 3.37 10.88
C ALA A 45 0.16 2.79 9.46
N VAL A 46 0.88 1.73 9.09
CA VAL A 46 0.66 1.02 7.82
C VAL A 46 -0.76 0.45 7.74
N VAL A 47 -1.28 -0.19 8.80
CA VAL A 47 -2.67 -0.68 8.84
C VAL A 47 -3.66 0.45 8.56
N GLY A 48 -3.53 1.58 9.25
CA GLY A 48 -4.39 2.75 9.05
C GLY A 48 -4.31 3.32 7.63
N LEU A 49 -3.09 3.43 7.08
CA LEU A 49 -2.86 3.92 5.72
C LEU A 49 -3.45 2.97 4.66
N LEU A 50 -3.32 1.65 4.84
CA LEU A 50 -3.91 0.66 3.95
C LEU A 50 -5.44 0.71 3.99
N ALA A 51 -6.04 0.81 5.19
CA ALA A 51 -7.48 0.99 5.34
C ALA A 51 -7.96 2.26 4.62
N PHE A 52 -7.27 3.39 4.83
CA PHE A 52 -7.51 4.62 4.08
C PHE A 52 -7.45 4.40 2.58
N ARG A 53 -6.42 3.71 2.07
CA ARG A 53 -6.23 3.51 0.63
C ARG A 53 -7.31 2.64 0.00
N VAL A 54 -7.78 1.62 0.71
CA VAL A 54 -8.90 0.78 0.27
C VAL A 54 -10.16 1.63 0.16
N VAL A 55 -10.51 2.39 1.19
CA VAL A 55 -11.68 3.30 1.17
C VAL A 55 -11.54 4.34 0.05
N TRP A 56 -10.39 5.01 -0.04
CA TRP A 56 -10.12 6.02 -1.08
C TRP A 56 -10.14 5.43 -2.49
N GLY A 57 -9.74 4.16 -2.65
CA GLY A 57 -9.83 3.45 -3.93
C GLY A 57 -11.26 3.06 -4.34
N LEU A 58 -12.24 3.20 -3.44
CA LEU A 58 -13.66 2.99 -3.75
C LEU A 58 -14.38 4.32 -3.98
N VAL A 59 -14.19 5.30 -3.08
CA VAL A 59 -14.98 6.56 -3.08
C VAL A 59 -14.20 7.81 -3.51
N GLY A 60 -12.89 7.72 -3.66
CA GLY A 60 -12.00 8.86 -3.93
C GLY A 60 -12.15 9.47 -5.33
N SER A 61 -11.14 10.26 -5.74
CA SER A 61 -11.14 10.92 -7.05
C SER A 61 -11.18 9.91 -8.21
N THR A 62 -11.67 10.35 -9.37
CA THR A 62 -11.89 9.48 -10.54
C THR A 62 -10.67 8.60 -10.85
N TYR A 63 -9.47 9.17 -10.90
CA TYR A 63 -8.25 8.42 -11.23
C TYR A 63 -7.66 7.61 -10.05
N ALA A 64 -8.14 7.82 -8.82
CA ALA A 64 -7.71 7.05 -7.65
C ALA A 64 -8.52 5.76 -7.43
N ARG A 65 -9.69 5.65 -8.09
CA ARG A 65 -10.60 4.51 -7.96
C ARG A 65 -10.07 3.26 -8.65
N PHE A 66 -10.16 2.12 -7.97
CA PHE A 66 -9.74 0.82 -8.48
C PHE A 66 -10.40 0.49 -9.83
N SER A 67 -11.69 0.76 -9.97
CA SER A 67 -12.43 0.50 -11.22
C SER A 67 -11.96 1.31 -12.42
N GLN A 68 -11.23 2.40 -12.22
CA GLN A 68 -10.78 3.30 -13.29
C GLN A 68 -9.41 2.93 -13.86
N PHE A 69 -8.57 2.25 -13.08
CA PHE A 69 -7.23 1.87 -13.52
C PHE A 69 -7.01 0.35 -13.57
N ILE A 70 -7.82 -0.46 -12.90
CA ILE A 70 -7.74 -1.92 -13.02
C ILE A 70 -8.08 -2.31 -14.45
N SER A 71 -7.05 -2.72 -15.16
CA SER A 71 -7.13 -3.18 -16.52
C SER A 71 -7.37 -4.69 -16.52
N GLY A 72 -8.42 -5.14 -17.20
CA GLY A 72 -8.71 -6.56 -17.36
C GLY A 72 -7.56 -7.31 -18.05
N PRO A 73 -7.54 -8.65 -17.97
CA PRO A 73 -6.43 -9.48 -18.46
C PRO A 73 -6.12 -9.27 -19.95
N GLY A 74 -7.12 -8.96 -20.78
CA GLY A 74 -6.91 -8.63 -22.20
C GLY A 74 -6.10 -7.35 -22.44
N ALA A 75 -6.28 -6.33 -21.59
CA ALA A 75 -5.50 -5.09 -21.66
C ALA A 75 -4.04 -5.31 -21.21
N MET A 76 -3.80 -6.21 -20.26
CA MET A 76 -2.45 -6.63 -19.89
C MET A 76 -1.73 -7.31 -21.06
N ILE A 77 -2.40 -8.23 -21.75
CA ILE A 77 -1.81 -8.91 -22.92
C ILE A 77 -1.48 -7.91 -24.04
N ARG A 78 -2.36 -6.94 -24.30
CA ARG A 78 -2.09 -5.86 -25.27
C ARG A 78 -0.92 -4.97 -24.84
N TYR A 79 -0.79 -4.68 -23.54
CA TYR A 79 0.36 -3.96 -23.00
C TYR A 79 1.67 -4.73 -23.19
N LEU A 80 1.70 -6.02 -22.86
CA LEU A 80 2.89 -6.87 -23.05
C LEU A 80 3.29 -7.01 -24.52
N ARG A 81 2.34 -6.84 -25.45
CA ARG A 81 2.56 -6.78 -26.90
C ARG A 81 2.95 -5.38 -27.41
N GLY A 82 3.13 -4.39 -26.53
CA GLY A 82 3.48 -3.02 -26.89
C GLY A 82 2.35 -2.18 -27.50
N GLN A 83 1.10 -2.62 -27.40
CA GLN A 83 -0.06 -2.00 -28.06
C GLN A 83 -0.88 -1.08 -27.13
N TRP A 84 -0.26 -0.53 -26.09
CA TRP A 84 -0.95 0.31 -25.10
C TRP A 84 -0.86 1.80 -25.45
N GLN A 85 -2.02 2.48 -25.48
CA GLN A 85 -2.16 3.88 -25.88
C GLN A 85 -2.92 4.72 -24.82
N GLY A 86 -3.03 4.23 -23.57
CA GLY A 86 -3.81 4.88 -22.51
C GLY A 86 -3.00 5.83 -21.63
N ALA A 87 -3.62 6.92 -21.16
CA ALA A 87 -3.06 7.84 -20.17
C ALA A 87 -3.37 7.40 -18.73
N GLY A 88 -2.41 7.54 -17.81
CA GLY A 88 -2.55 7.13 -16.41
C GLY A 88 -1.69 5.90 -16.06
N HIS A 89 -2.22 4.98 -15.23
CA HIS A 89 -1.50 3.75 -14.91
C HIS A 89 -1.52 2.83 -16.14
N ASN A 90 -0.33 2.35 -16.53
CA ASN A 90 -0.25 1.21 -17.43
C ASN A 90 -0.83 -0.03 -16.73
N PRO A 91 -1.31 -1.03 -17.49
CA PRO A 91 -1.85 -2.26 -16.90
C PRO A 91 -0.89 -2.89 -15.89
N LEU A 92 0.41 -2.90 -16.17
CA LEU A 92 1.41 -3.45 -15.26
C LEU A 92 1.49 -2.69 -13.92
N GLY A 93 1.41 -1.36 -13.94
CA GLY A 93 1.38 -0.51 -12.75
C GLY A 93 0.06 -0.60 -11.97
N ALA A 94 -1.06 -0.82 -12.66
CA ALA A 94 -2.33 -1.10 -11.99
C ALA A 94 -2.26 -2.39 -11.16
N TRP A 95 -1.68 -3.45 -11.73
CA TRP A 95 -1.50 -4.73 -11.05
C TRP A 95 -0.42 -4.68 -9.96
N SER A 96 0.63 -3.87 -10.11
CA SER A 96 1.63 -3.71 -9.05
C SER A 96 1.04 -3.04 -7.80
N VAL A 97 0.13 -2.08 -7.96
CA VAL A 97 -0.59 -1.46 -6.82
C VAL A 97 -1.39 -2.50 -6.06
N LEU A 98 -2.15 -3.36 -6.76
CA LEU A 98 -2.94 -4.43 -6.11
C LEU A 98 -2.04 -5.42 -5.39
N LEU A 99 -0.95 -5.84 -6.02
CA LEU A 99 0.00 -6.78 -5.44
C LEU A 99 0.68 -6.21 -4.21
N LEU A 100 1.15 -4.96 -4.25
CA LEU A 100 1.77 -4.30 -3.11
C LEU A 100 0.78 -4.06 -1.96
N LEU A 101 -0.48 -3.69 -2.27
CA LEU A 101 -1.53 -3.60 -1.25
C LEU A 101 -1.79 -4.96 -0.59
N GLY A 102 -1.82 -6.03 -1.39
CA GLY A 102 -1.98 -7.40 -0.89
C GLY A 102 -0.80 -7.82 0.00
N LEU A 103 0.45 -7.58 -0.44
CA LEU A 103 1.64 -7.95 0.32
C LEU A 103 1.77 -7.15 1.63
N PHE A 104 1.61 -5.82 1.58
CA PHE A 104 1.64 -5.01 2.80
C PHE A 104 0.46 -5.33 3.72
N GLY A 105 -0.72 -5.60 3.15
CA GLY A 105 -1.89 -6.05 3.92
C GLY A 105 -1.62 -7.38 4.61
N PHE A 106 -1.07 -8.36 3.90
CA PHE A 106 -0.70 -9.65 4.46
C PHE A 106 0.31 -9.50 5.60
N GLN A 107 1.40 -8.74 5.38
CA GLN A 107 2.42 -8.51 6.40
C GLN A 107 1.87 -7.76 7.63
N ALA A 108 1.01 -6.77 7.41
CA ALA A 108 0.41 -6.01 8.49
C ALA A 108 -0.56 -6.87 9.31
N VAL A 109 -1.39 -7.68 8.66
CA VAL A 109 -2.31 -8.60 9.34
C VAL A 109 -1.55 -9.66 10.12
N THR A 110 -0.58 -10.35 9.52
CA THR A 110 0.19 -11.37 10.24
C THR A 110 0.96 -10.77 11.42
N GLY A 111 1.54 -9.56 11.25
CA GLY A 111 2.19 -8.82 12.33
C GLY A 111 1.29 -8.50 13.51
N LEU A 112 -0.02 -8.31 13.32
CA LEU A 112 -0.97 -8.09 14.42
C LEU A 112 -1.14 -9.32 15.32
N PHE A 113 -0.96 -10.53 14.78
CA PHE A 113 -1.09 -11.80 15.50
C PHE A 113 0.25 -12.37 15.98
N SER A 114 1.38 -11.86 15.49
CA SER A 114 2.71 -12.35 15.84
C SER A 114 3.07 -12.05 17.30
N ASN A 115 3.76 -12.98 17.94
CA ASN A 115 4.38 -12.81 19.24
C ASN A 115 5.76 -13.50 19.22
N ASP A 116 6.79 -12.86 19.76
CA ASP A 116 8.14 -13.43 19.87
C ASP A 116 8.53 -13.82 21.31
N GLU A 117 7.60 -13.70 22.26
CA GLU A 117 7.74 -14.02 23.70
C GLU A 117 8.82 -13.20 24.45
N ILE A 118 9.52 -12.29 23.78
CA ILE A 118 10.73 -11.64 24.30
C ILE A 118 10.63 -10.11 24.20
N ALA A 119 10.29 -9.57 23.03
CA ALA A 119 10.37 -8.14 22.73
C ALA A 119 9.15 -7.57 22.00
N PHE A 120 8.28 -8.41 21.45
CA PHE A 120 7.13 -8.01 20.64
C PHE A 120 5.93 -8.93 20.86
N ASN A 121 4.82 -8.33 21.27
CA ASN A 121 3.50 -8.95 21.25
C ASN A 121 2.61 -8.11 20.33
N GLY A 122 2.15 -8.70 19.23
CA GLY A 122 1.22 -8.05 18.32
C GLY A 122 -0.11 -7.74 19.01
N PRO A 123 -0.81 -6.65 18.67
CA PRO A 123 -2.02 -6.23 19.39
C PRO A 123 -3.14 -7.27 19.48
N LEU A 124 -3.20 -8.21 18.54
CA LEU A 124 -4.22 -9.25 18.44
C LEU A 124 -3.70 -10.65 18.78
N TYR A 125 -2.49 -10.79 19.36
CA TYR A 125 -1.84 -12.09 19.60
C TYR A 125 -2.59 -13.06 20.52
N ARG A 126 -3.59 -12.57 21.29
CA ARG A 126 -4.38 -13.38 22.24
C ARG A 126 -5.71 -13.89 21.67
N LEU A 127 -6.09 -13.47 20.46
CA LEU A 127 -7.29 -13.96 19.75
C LEU A 127 -6.94 -15.22 18.96
#